data_AF-A0A7Y2ZKZ0-F1
#
_entry.id   AF-A0A7Y2ZKZ0-F1
#
_cell.length_a   1.000
_cell.length_b   1.000
_cell.length_c   1.000
_cell.angle_alpha   90.00
_cell.angle_beta   90.00
_cell.angle_gamma   90.00
#
_symmetry.space_group_name_H-M   'P 1'
#
loop_
_entity.id
_entity.type
_entity.pdbx_description
1 polymer ?
#
loop_
_entity_poly.entity_id
_entity_poly.type
_entity_poly.pdbx_seq_one_letter_code
_entity_poly.pdbx_strand_id
1 'polypeptide(L)'
;TDDPLVPYDGGDVRLFKRGKSRGKIVSNDNYLDFWKERNNCTSQEEPIILPDKYERDYSTVSVTTYGDCSDGGALKFYKIAGGGHTWPGGKQYLGKRIIGYTNRDINACEEIWNFFNSLD
;
A
#
# COMPACT_ATOMS: atom_id res chain seq x y z
N THR A 1 -2.29 -4.24 -5.73
CA THR A 1 -3.62 -4.15 -5.08
C THR A 1 -4.67 -4.34 -6.16
N ASP A 2 -5.91 -4.63 -5.81
CA ASP A 2 -7.02 -4.75 -6.77
C ASP A 2 -7.83 -3.46 -6.80
N ASP A 3 -7.15 -2.33 -6.60
CA ASP A 3 -7.75 -0.99 -6.62
C ASP A 3 -8.30 -0.70 -8.03
N PRO A 4 -9.63 -0.53 -8.18
CA PRO A 4 -10.24 -0.31 -9.49
C PRO A 4 -10.09 1.13 -10.01
N LEU A 5 -9.56 2.05 -9.20
CA LEU A 5 -9.46 3.48 -9.49
C LEU A 5 -8.01 3.94 -9.73
N VAL A 6 -7.10 3.44 -8.90
CA VAL A 6 -5.67 3.79 -8.92
C VAL A 6 -4.84 2.55 -9.25
N PRO A 7 -4.35 2.40 -10.51
CA PRO A 7 -3.64 1.21 -10.93
C PRO A 7 -2.31 1.04 -10.19
N TYR A 8 -2.08 -0.15 -9.62
CA TYR A 8 -0.85 -0.49 -8.90
C TYR A 8 0.39 -0.43 -9.82
N ASP A 9 0.26 -0.90 -11.06
CA ASP A 9 1.33 -0.90 -12.07
C ASP A 9 1.48 0.46 -12.78
N GLY A 10 0.77 1.49 -12.30
CA GLY A 10 0.78 2.84 -12.87
C GLY A 10 -0.12 2.99 -14.09
N GLY A 11 -0.07 4.18 -14.69
CA GLY A 11 -0.93 4.53 -15.82
C GLY A 11 -2.02 5.54 -15.45
N ASP A 12 -3.13 5.52 -16.19
CA ASP A 12 -4.19 6.52 -16.02
C ASP A 12 -5.07 6.24 -14.81
N VAL A 13 -5.22 7.24 -13.93
CA VAL A 13 -6.22 7.24 -12.86
C VAL A 13 -7.59 7.56 -13.45
N ARG A 14 -8.57 6.66 -13.29
CA ARG A 14 -9.89 6.79 -13.92
C ARG A 14 -10.99 6.32 -12.98
N LEU A 15 -12.12 7.04 -13.00
CA LEU A 15 -13.36 6.53 -12.41
C LEU A 15 -14.06 5.67 -13.45
N PHE A 16 -14.07 4.35 -13.25
CA PHE A 16 -14.50 3.32 -14.20
C PHE A 16 -13.59 3.20 -15.44
N LYS A 17 -13.54 1.99 -16.04
CA LYS A 17 -12.68 1.67 -17.19
C LYS A 17 -12.89 2.57 -18.42
N ARG A 18 -14.08 3.14 -18.59
CA ARG A 18 -14.44 4.08 -19.68
C ARG A 18 -14.45 5.55 -19.27
N GLY A 19 -14.03 5.86 -18.04
CA GLY A 19 -13.98 7.22 -17.54
C GLY A 19 -12.87 8.05 -18.17
N LYS A 20 -13.03 9.37 -18.09
CA LYS A 20 -11.97 10.34 -18.43
C LYS A 20 -10.78 10.14 -17.48
N SER A 21 -9.56 10.16 -18.03
CA SER A 21 -8.33 10.17 -17.24
C SER A 21 -8.28 11.42 -16.35
N ARG A 22 -7.88 11.22 -15.10
CA ARG A 22 -7.68 12.27 -14.08
C ARG A 22 -6.19 12.56 -13.84
N GLY A 23 -5.31 11.99 -14.66
CA GLY A 23 -3.87 12.07 -14.53
C GLY A 23 -3.22 10.72 -14.72
N LYS A 24 -1.92 10.75 -15.03
CA LYS A 24 -1.10 9.55 -15.18
C LYS A 24 -0.12 9.47 -14.02
N ILE A 25 0.01 8.28 -13.43
CA ILE A 25 0.92 7.99 -12.34
C ILE A 25 1.98 6.96 -12.76
N VAL A 26 3.09 6.92 -12.03
CA VAL A 26 4.10 5.86 -12.13
C VAL A 26 3.60 4.58 -11.43
N SER A 27 4.25 3.45 -11.71
CA SER A 27 4.02 2.20 -10.98
C SER A 27 4.44 2.32 -9.52
N ASN A 28 3.86 1.48 -8.66
CA ASN A 28 4.26 1.38 -7.28
C ASN A 28 5.73 0.95 -7.14
N ASP A 29 6.22 0.07 -8.02
CA ASP A 29 7.61 -0.38 -8.03
C ASP A 29 8.57 0.80 -8.33
N ASN A 30 8.26 1.64 -9.32
CA ASN A 30 9.04 2.85 -9.60
C ASN A 30 8.98 3.86 -8.46
N TYR A 31 7.82 4.01 -7.82
CA TYR A 31 7.67 4.88 -6.65
C TYR A 31 8.50 4.39 -5.47
N LEU A 32 8.56 3.06 -5.26
CA LEU A 32 9.36 2.45 -4.22
C LEU A 32 10.86 2.55 -4.51
N ASP A 33 11.28 2.34 -5.77
CA ASP A 33 12.66 2.56 -6.21
C ASP A 33 13.13 3.99 -5.94
N PHE A 34 12.28 4.97 -6.26
CA PHE A 34 12.56 6.37 -5.95
C PHE A 34 12.84 6.60 -4.45
N TRP A 35 12.03 6.04 -3.55
CA TRP A 35 12.23 6.23 -2.11
C TRP A 35 13.43 5.46 -1.56
N LYS A 36 13.69 4.24 -2.05
CA LYS A 36 14.91 3.50 -1.70
C LYS A 36 16.16 4.28 -2.09
N GLU A 37 16.20 4.81 -3.31
CA GLU A 37 17.32 5.64 -3.79
C GLU A 37 17.44 6.93 -2.96
N ARG A 38 16.32 7.64 -2.78
CA ARG A 38 16.29 8.92 -2.05
C ARG A 38 16.75 8.80 -0.60
N ASN A 39 16.45 7.66 0.03
CA ASN A 39 16.81 7.36 1.42
C ASN A 39 18.11 6.56 1.52
N ASN A 40 18.75 6.21 0.40
CA ASN A 40 19.96 5.38 0.33
C ASN A 40 19.83 4.03 1.04
N CYS A 41 18.67 3.37 0.94
CA CYS A 41 18.46 2.05 1.52
C CYS A 41 19.13 0.98 0.64
N THR A 42 20.15 0.30 1.15
CA THR A 42 20.94 -0.68 0.39
C THR A 42 20.61 -2.15 0.68
N SER A 43 19.75 -2.41 1.67
CA SER A 43 19.26 -3.77 1.96
C SER A 43 17.75 -3.80 2.09
N GLN A 44 17.18 -5.00 1.99
CA GLN A 44 15.77 -5.26 2.28
C GLN A 44 15.64 -6.61 2.97
N GLU A 45 14.68 -6.72 3.87
CA GLU A 45 14.28 -8.00 4.45
C GLU A 45 13.36 -8.76 3.49
N GLU A 46 13.27 -10.08 3.65
CA GLU A 46 12.25 -10.86 2.96
C GLU A 46 10.84 -10.41 3.38
N PRO A 47 9.88 -10.27 2.44
CA PRO A 47 8.54 -9.85 2.78
C PRO A 47 7.86 -10.79 3.78
N ILE A 48 7.35 -10.23 4.87
CA ILE A 48 6.58 -10.97 5.87
C ILE A 48 5.10 -10.88 5.52
N ILE A 49 4.42 -12.02 5.45
CA ILE A 49 2.96 -12.09 5.28
C ILE A 49 2.32 -11.99 6.67
N LEU A 50 1.44 -11.00 6.85
CA LEU A 50 0.69 -10.87 8.10
C LEU A 50 -0.47 -11.88 8.17
N PRO A 51 -0.95 -12.24 9.37
CA PRO A 51 -2.14 -13.08 9.49
C PRO A 51 -3.35 -12.43 8.80
N ASP A 52 -4.02 -13.21 7.95
CA ASP A 52 -5.35 -12.88 7.40
C ASP A 52 -6.38 -13.11 8.51
N LYS A 53 -6.79 -12.01 9.16
CA LYS A 53 -7.73 -12.03 10.28
C LYS A 53 -9.18 -12.02 9.78
N TYR A 54 -9.41 -11.67 8.52
CA TYR A 54 -10.74 -11.49 7.96
C TYR A 54 -10.80 -11.86 6.47
N GLU A 55 -10.77 -13.16 6.20
CA GLU A 55 -10.78 -13.73 4.84
C GLU A 55 -11.94 -13.25 3.93
N ARG A 56 -13.03 -12.72 4.51
CA ARG A 56 -14.21 -12.22 3.76
C ARG A 56 -13.99 -10.85 3.11
N ASP A 57 -12.89 -10.17 3.39
CA ASP A 57 -12.47 -9.01 2.60
C ASP A 57 -11.64 -9.40 1.36
N TYR A 58 -11.30 -10.69 1.20
CA TYR A 58 -10.56 -11.23 0.06
C TYR A 58 -9.23 -10.51 -0.17
N SER A 59 -8.59 -10.04 0.90
CA SER A 59 -7.34 -9.32 0.83
C SER A 59 -6.34 -9.84 1.85
N THR A 60 -5.05 -9.71 1.54
CA THR A 60 -3.96 -10.09 2.44
C THR A 60 -2.89 -9.02 2.45
N VAL A 61 -2.12 -8.95 3.53
CA VAL A 61 -1.08 -7.93 3.71
C VAL A 61 0.30 -8.59 3.76
N SER A 62 1.22 -8.10 2.94
CA SER A 62 2.65 -8.36 3.09
C SER A 62 3.40 -7.09 3.42
N VAL A 63 4.47 -7.21 4.20
CA VAL A 63 5.28 -6.09 4.66
C VAL A 63 6.73 -6.34 4.33
N THR A 64 7.38 -5.35 3.71
CA THR A 64 8.82 -5.36 3.43
C THR A 64 9.47 -4.20 4.17
N THR A 65 10.50 -4.50 4.95
CA THR A 65 11.33 -3.50 5.62
C THR A 65 12.59 -3.28 4.79
N TYR A 66 12.93 -2.01 4.56
CA TYR A 66 14.16 -1.61 3.89
C TYR A 66 15.18 -1.14 4.93
N GLY A 67 16.40 -1.65 4.82
CA GLY A 67 17.50 -1.46 5.76
C GLY A 67 18.67 -0.70 5.17
N ASP A 68 19.66 -0.43 6.04
CA ASP A 68 20.86 0.34 5.71
C ASP A 68 20.57 1.68 5.05
N CYS A 69 19.46 2.31 5.44
CA CYS A 69 19.06 3.63 4.96
C CYS A 69 19.88 4.73 5.66
N SER A 70 19.91 5.92 5.06
CA SER A 70 20.43 7.14 5.70
C SER A 70 19.65 7.45 6.98
N ASP A 71 20.24 8.27 7.86
CA ASP A 71 19.55 8.81 9.03
C ASP A 71 18.26 9.54 8.63
N GLY A 72 17.16 9.27 9.34
CA GLY A 72 15.81 9.69 8.98
C GLY A 72 15.22 9.07 7.70
N GLY A 73 15.90 8.10 7.09
CA GLY A 73 15.54 7.45 5.83
C GLY A 73 14.84 6.10 5.97
N ALA A 74 14.45 5.70 7.19
CA ALA A 74 13.75 4.43 7.42
C ALA A 74 12.54 4.28 6.47
N LEU A 75 12.37 3.07 5.92
CA LEU A 75 11.37 2.80 4.90
C LEU A 75 10.74 1.43 5.11
N LYS A 76 9.40 1.39 5.13
CA LYS A 76 8.61 0.17 5.23
C LYS A 76 7.49 0.20 4.22
N PHE A 77 7.32 -0.88 3.47
CA PHE A 77 6.32 -0.98 2.42
C PHE A 77 5.28 -2.04 2.78
N TYR A 78 4.00 -1.63 2.79
CA TYR A 78 2.86 -2.52 3.00
C TYR A 78 2.15 -2.72 1.66
N LYS A 79 2.04 -3.97 1.22
CA LYS A 79 1.30 -4.36 0.03
C LYS A 79 0.03 -5.10 0.45
N ILE A 80 -1.11 -4.60 -0.03
CA ILE A 80 -2.42 -5.21 0.23
C ILE A 80 -2.91 -5.86 -1.06
N ALA A 81 -2.67 -7.16 -1.21
CA ALA A 81 -3.19 -7.94 -2.33
C ALA A 81 -4.72 -8.07 -2.18
N GLY A 82 -5.49 -7.94 -3.27
CA GLY A 82 -6.96 -7.94 -3.21
C GLY A 82 -7.61 -6.66 -2.63
N GLY A 83 -6.83 -5.79 -1.99
CA GLY A 83 -7.32 -4.53 -1.41
C GLY A 83 -7.71 -3.49 -2.47
N GLY A 84 -8.75 -2.72 -2.15
CA GLY A 84 -9.28 -1.65 -2.99
C GLY A 84 -8.83 -0.23 -2.60
N HIS A 85 -9.45 0.78 -3.22
CA HIS A 85 -9.27 2.22 -2.98
C HIS A 85 -9.87 2.67 -1.62
N THR A 86 -9.28 2.17 -0.54
CA THR A 86 -9.82 2.27 0.81
C THR A 86 -8.71 2.50 1.84
N TRP A 87 -9.10 2.95 3.04
CA TRP A 87 -8.18 3.03 4.18
C TRP A 87 -8.23 1.71 4.95
N PRO A 88 -7.12 0.95 5.07
CA PRO A 88 -7.08 -0.32 5.82
C PRO A 88 -7.50 -0.14 7.28
N GLY A 89 -8.38 -1.01 7.76
CA GLY A 89 -9.03 -0.89 9.08
C GLY A 89 -10.18 0.13 9.12
N GLY A 90 -10.33 0.96 8.09
CA GLY A 90 -11.41 1.95 7.95
C GLY A 90 -12.77 1.33 7.59
N LYS A 91 -13.79 2.16 7.45
CA LYS A 91 -15.12 1.70 7.00
C LYS A 91 -15.12 1.44 5.49
N GLN A 92 -15.88 0.44 5.05
CA GLN A 92 -16.24 0.28 3.63
C GLN A 92 -17.20 1.41 3.25
N TYR A 93 -16.66 2.57 2.88
CA TYR A 93 -17.41 3.81 2.75
C TYR A 93 -18.18 3.94 1.42
N LEU A 94 -17.82 3.14 0.41
CA LEU A 94 -18.54 3.04 -0.86
C LEU A 94 -18.62 1.58 -1.31
N GLY A 95 -19.51 1.27 -2.25
CA GLY A 95 -19.72 -0.09 -2.74
C GLY A 95 -18.44 -0.72 -3.31
N LYS A 96 -18.17 -1.97 -2.92
CA LYS A 96 -16.97 -2.74 -3.34
C LYS A 96 -16.77 -2.88 -4.85
N ARG A 97 -17.84 -2.76 -5.64
CA ARG A 97 -17.76 -2.74 -7.12
C ARG A 97 -17.13 -1.46 -7.67
N ILE A 98 -17.10 -0.39 -6.88
CA ILE A 98 -16.58 0.93 -7.28
C ILE A 98 -15.19 1.14 -6.73
N ILE A 99 -14.94 0.75 -5.47
CA ILE A 99 -13.68 1.04 -4.77
C ILE A 99 -12.94 -0.22 -4.29
N GLY A 100 -13.39 -1.43 -4.64
CA GLY A 100 -12.79 -2.67 -4.14
C GLY A 100 -13.07 -2.93 -2.66
N TYR A 101 -12.40 -3.96 -2.11
CA TYR A 101 -12.57 -4.39 -0.72
C TYR A 101 -11.70 -3.58 0.24
N THR A 102 -12.24 -3.30 1.43
CA THR A 102 -11.46 -2.71 2.53
C THR A 102 -10.80 -3.81 3.36
N ASN A 103 -9.47 -3.83 3.40
CA ASN A 103 -8.72 -4.75 4.26
C ASN A 103 -9.02 -4.50 5.75
N ARG A 104 -9.14 -5.59 6.52
CA ARG A 104 -9.47 -5.62 7.95
C ARG A 104 -8.38 -6.24 8.82
N ASP A 105 -7.25 -6.64 8.24
CA ASP A 105 -6.16 -7.30 8.96
C ASP A 105 -5.33 -6.32 9.79
N ILE A 106 -5.20 -5.09 9.29
CA ILE A 106 -4.42 -4.01 9.89
C ILE A 106 -5.25 -2.74 10.11
N ASN A 107 -4.82 -1.93 11.07
CA ASN A 107 -5.24 -0.54 11.20
C ASN A 107 -4.09 0.34 10.69
N ALA A 108 -4.25 0.94 9.52
CA ALA A 108 -3.16 1.74 8.91
C ALA A 108 -2.71 2.92 9.78
N CYS A 109 -3.60 3.50 10.60
CA CYS A 109 -3.21 4.58 11.52
C CYS A 109 -2.27 4.07 12.62
N GLU A 110 -2.55 2.89 13.17
CA GLU A 110 -1.69 2.25 14.18
C GLU A 110 -0.35 1.82 13.58
N GLU A 111 -0.35 1.23 12.38
CA GLU A 111 0.90 0.84 11.69
C GLU A 111 1.80 2.05 11.42
N ILE A 112 1.23 3.16 10.94
CA ILE A 112 1.96 4.41 10.70
C ILE A 112 2.50 4.97 12.02
N TRP A 113 1.68 5.05 13.07
CA TRP A 113 2.11 5.53 14.38
C TRP A 113 3.24 4.69 14.95
N ASN A 114 3.08 3.36 14.95
CA ASN A 114 4.08 2.43 15.48
C ASN A 114 5.40 2.52 14.70
N PHE A 115 5.35 2.72 13.39
CA PHE A 115 6.55 2.97 12.59
C PHE A 115 7.29 4.21 13.08
N PHE A 116 6.64 5.37 13.12
CA PHE A 116 7.32 6.60 13.54
C PHE A 116 7.76 6.59 15.02
N ASN A 117 6.96 6.00 15.91
CA ASN A 117 7.31 5.86 17.33
C ASN A 117 8.48 4.88 17.56
N SER A 118 8.86 4.08 16.56
CA SER A 118 10.03 3.19 16.63
C SER A 118 11.33 3.84 16.13
N LEU A 119 11.26 5.06 15.60
CA LEU A 119 12.41 5.80 15.08
C LEU A 119 13.09 6.71 16.12
N ASP A 120 12.58 6.72 17.36
CA ASP A 120 13.15 7.44 18.52
C ASP A 120 14.19 6.59 19.27
#